data_AF-A0A4Q3UZZ3-F1
#
_entry.id   AF-A0A4Q3UZZ3-F1
#
_cell.length_a   1.000
_cell.length_b   1.000
_cell.length_c   1.000
_cell.angle_alpha   90.00
_cell.angle_beta   90.00
_cell.angle_gamma   90.00
#
_symmetry.space_group_name_H-M   'P 1'
#
loop_
_entity.id
_entity.type
_entity.pdbx_description
1 polymer ?
#
loop_
_entity_poly.entity_id
_entity_poly.type
_entity_poly.pdbx_seq_one_letter_code
_entity_poly.pdbx_strand_id
1 'polypeptide(L)' 'MSLVDLNGLTISFGGKPAVSDLTLTINKGDRFGIIGESGSGKSLTALAITGLLPENAKVSGTIRFDGAPLPQ' A
#
# COMPACT_ATOMS: atom_id res chain seq x y z
N MET A 1 5.41 -6.95 17.01
CA MET A 1 4.11 -7.09 16.34
C MET A 1 4.10 -6.15 15.14
N SER A 2 3.69 -6.63 13.97
CA SER A 2 3.56 -5.80 12.77
C SER A 2 2.46 -4.76 12.95
N LEU A 3 2.76 -3.51 12.62
CA LEU A 3 1.77 -2.43 12.55
C LEU A 3 1.14 -2.36 11.16
N VAL A 4 1.92 -2.53 10.10
CA VAL A 4 1.45 -2.56 8.72
C VAL A 4 1.95 -3.85 8.07
N ASP A 5 1.07 -4.55 7.38
CA ASP A 5 1.41 -5.71 6.57
C ASP A 5 0.73 -5.61 5.20
N LEU A 6 1.56 -5.54 4.15
CA LEU A 6 1.16 -5.56 2.75
C LEU A 6 1.60 -6.89 2.16
N ASN A 7 0.68 -7.57 1.47
CA ASN A 7 0.98 -8.82 0.78
C ASN A 7 0.46 -8.77 -0.65
N GLY A 8 1.37 -8.82 -1.62
CA GLY A 8 1.08 -8.79 -3.04
C GLY A 8 0.27 -7.57 -3.49
N LEU A 9 0.43 -6.42 -2.83
CA LEU A 9 -0.39 -5.25 -3.08
C LEU A 9 -0.17 -4.72 -4.49
N THR A 10 -1.23 -4.73 -5.29
CA THR A 10 -1.25 -4.14 -6.64
C THR A 10 -2.34 -3.10 -6.71
N ILE A 11 -1.99 -1.89 -7.18
CA ILE A 11 -2.90 -0.76 -7.33
C ILE A 11 -2.85 -0.33 -8.80
N SER A 12 -4.01 -0.28 -9.45
CA SER A 12 -4.11 0.03 -10.88
C SER A 12 -5.19 1.06 -11.19
N PHE A 13 -4.97 1.82 -12.26
CA PHE A 13 -5.92 2.79 -12.80
C PHE A 13 -6.13 2.51 -14.28
N GLY A 14 -7.38 2.33 -14.71
CA GLY A 14 -7.68 2.01 -16.12
C GLY A 14 -6.95 0.77 -16.64
N GLY A 15 -6.68 -0.21 -15.78
CA GLY A 15 -5.95 -1.44 -16.12
C GLY A 15 -4.42 -1.31 -16.14
N LYS A 16 -3.85 -0.14 -15.88
CA LYS A 16 -2.41 0.07 -15.78
C LYS A 16 -1.97 0.06 -14.32
N PRO A 17 -1.04 -0.82 -13.91
CA PRO A 17 -0.55 -0.84 -12.55
C PRO A 17 0.34 0.37 -12.25
N ALA A 18 0.08 1.04 -11.14
CA ALA A 18 0.91 2.12 -10.58
C ALA A 18 1.77 1.64 -9.40
N VAL A 19 1.31 0.60 -8.70
CA VAL A 19 2.07 -0.20 -7.75
C VAL A 19 1.82 -1.67 -8.12
N SER A 20 2.87 -2.48 -8.18
CA SER A 20 2.76 -3.89 -8.59
C SER A 20 3.41 -4.79 -7.55
N ASP A 21 2.65 -5.79 -7.09
CA ASP A 21 3.12 -6.90 -6.25
C ASP A 21 3.96 -6.47 -5.03
N LEU A 22 3.53 -5.42 -4.33
CA LEU A 22 4.26 -4.89 -3.19
C LEU A 22 3.97 -5.72 -1.94
N THR A 23 5.02 -6.35 -1.41
CA THR A 23 5.02 -7.00 -0.10
C THR A 23 5.94 -6.26 0.86
N LEU A 24 5.39 -5.83 1.99
CA LEU A 24 6.08 -4.97 2.96
C LEU A 24 5.50 -5.17 4.36
N THR A 25 6.36 -5.36 5.34
CA THR A 25 5.98 -5.40 6.76
C THR A 25 6.68 -4.26 7.51
N ILE A 26 5.91 -3.48 8.27
CA ILE A 26 6.42 -2.42 9.16
C ILE A 26 6.01 -2.76 10.59
N ASN A 27 6.95 -2.82 11.51
CA ASN A 27 6.67 -3.12 12.92
C ASN A 27 6.33 -1.86 13.72
N LYS A 28 5.63 -2.04 14.83
CA LYS A 28 5.42 -0.96 15.81
C LYS A 28 6.78 -0.43 16.29
N GLY A 29 6.98 0.88 16.16
CA GLY A 29 8.23 1.56 16.55
C GLY A 29 9.26 1.73 15.44
N ASP A 30 9.04 1.12 14.27
CA ASP A 30 9.94 1.29 13.13
C ASP A 30 9.89 2.72 12.58
N ARG A 31 11.06 3.21 12.13
CA ARG A 31 11.15 4.41 11.29
C ARG A 31 11.36 3.94 9.86
N PHE A 32 10.36 4.18 9.02
CA PHE A 32 10.36 3.73 7.63
C PHE A 32 10.16 4.93 6.69
N GLY A 33 10.77 4.87 5.51
CA GLY A 33 10.62 5.87 4.46
C GLY A 33 10.56 5.23 3.09
N ILE A 34 9.72 5.76 2.20
CA ILE A 34 9.63 5.33 0.80
C ILE A 34 10.32 6.38 -0.07
N ILE A 35 11.33 5.95 -0.82
CA ILE A 35 12.09 6.80 -1.76
C ILE A 35 12.00 6.25 -3.18
N GLY A 36 12.29 7.09 -4.18
CA GLY A 36 12.21 6.74 -5.60
C GLY A 36 11.80 7.92 -6.48
N GLU A 37 11.87 7.74 -7.79
CA GLU A 37 11.56 8.76 -8.80
C GLU A 37 10.10 9.23 -8.76
N SER A 38 9.82 10.42 -9.29
CA SER A 38 8.44 10.90 -9.42
C SER A 38 7.58 9.89 -10.21
N GLY A 39 6.39 9.59 -9.70
CA GLY A 39 5.49 8.61 -10.32
C GLY A 39 5.72 7.14 -9.95
N SER A 40 6.75 6.80 -9.17
CA SER A 40 7.06 5.41 -8.78
C SER A 40 6.06 4.74 -7.79
N GLY A 41 4.92 5.37 -7.52
CA GLY A 41 3.89 4.81 -6.63
C GLY A 41 4.03 5.13 -5.12
N LYS A 42 5.02 5.92 -4.69
CA LYS A 42 5.26 6.22 -3.26
C LYS A 42 4.03 6.77 -2.52
N SER A 43 3.43 7.83 -3.07
CA SER A 43 2.24 8.47 -2.48
C SER A 43 1.04 7.54 -2.53
N LEU A 44 0.92 6.71 -3.56
CA LEU A 44 -0.16 5.71 -3.66
C LEU A 44 0.00 4.62 -2.59
N THR A 45 1.21 4.12 -2.35
CA THR A 45 1.48 3.18 -1.26
C THR A 45 1.13 3.79 0.09
N ALA A 46 1.49 5.06 0.33
CA ALA A 46 1.13 5.75 1.56
C ALA A 46 -0.39 5.90 1.72
N LEU A 47 -1.10 6.30 0.66
CA LEU A 47 -2.57 6.43 0.66
C LEU A 47 -3.27 5.08 0.86
N ALA A 48 -2.73 3.99 0.31
CA ALA A 48 -3.24 2.64 0.50
C ALA A 48 -3.17 2.22 1.97
N ILE A 49 -2.03 2.48 2.62
CA ILE A 49 -1.83 2.19 4.06
C ILE A 49 -2.77 3.04 4.94
N THR A 50 -3.12 4.25 4.52
CA THR A 50 -4.02 5.12 5.29
C THR A 50 -5.50 4.97 4.95
N GLY A 51 -5.86 4.08 4.01
CA GLY A 51 -7.25 3.89 3.58
C GLY A 51 -7.83 5.08 2.81
N LEU A 52 -6.98 5.86 2.13
CA LEU A 52 -7.34 7.08 1.39
C LEU A 52 -7.11 6.95 -0.11
N LEU A 53 -7.19 5.73 -0.66
CA LEU A 53 -7.06 5.54 -2.10
C LEU A 53 -8.22 6.23 -2.85
N PRO A 54 -7.95 6.80 -4.04
CA PRO A 54 -9.00 7.33 -4.89
C PRO A 54 -10.01 6.24 -5.28
N GLU A 55 -11.29 6.59 -5.38
CA GLU A 55 -12.39 5.63 -5.69
C GLU A 55 -12.22 4.91 -7.03
N ASN A 56 -11.51 5.50 -7.99
CA ASN A 56 -11.25 4.89 -9.29
C ASN A 56 -10.03 3.95 -9.29
N ALA A 57 -9.36 3.76 -8.15
CA ALA A 57 -8.30 2.78 -8.00
C ALA A 57 -8.88 1.37 -7.95
N LYS A 58 -8.22 0.43 -8.62
CA LYS A 58 -8.48 -1.01 -8.44
C LYS A 58 -7.34 -1.62 -7.64
N VAL A 59 -7.70 -2.22 -6.51
CA VAL A 59 -6.77 -2.82 -5.57
C VAL A 59 -6.89 -4.35 -5.62
N SER A 60 -5.76 -5.03 -5.48
CA SER A 60 -5.69 -6.47 -5.21
C SER A 60 -4.53 -6.75 -4.24
N GLY A 61 -4.52 -7.95 -3.65
CA GLY A 61 -3.66 -8.27 -2.52
C GLY A 61 -4.34 -7.91 -1.20
N THR A 62 -3.55 -7.81 -0.12
CA THR A 62 -4.07 -7.50 1.21
C THR A 62 -3.30 -6.40 1.90
N ILE A 63 -4.03 -5.58 2.66
CA ILE A 63 -3.49 -4.54 3.53
C ILE A 63 -4.04 -4.80 4.93
N ARG A 64 -3.16 -4.90 5.93
CA ARG A 64 -3.54 -4.98 7.34
C ARG A 64 -2.87 -3.87 8.14
N PHE A 65 -3.65 -3.25 9.03
CA PHE A 65 -3.19 -2.29 10.03
C PHE A 65 -3.50 -2.82 11.43
N ASP A 66 -2.46 -2.95 12.25
CA ASP A 66 -2.50 -3.54 13.59
C ASP A 66 -3.26 -4.89 13.67
N GLY A 67 -3.06 -5.73 12.66
CA GLY A 67 -3.71 -7.04 12.53
C GLY A 67 -5.12 -7.02 11.93
N ALA A 68 -5.75 -5.85 11.77
CA ALA A 68 -7.06 -5.72 11.14
C ALA A 68 -6.94 -5.43 9.64
N PRO A 69 -7.79 -6.02 8.78
CA PRO A 69 -7.82 -5.66 7.36
C PRO A 69 -8.28 -4.22 7.16
N LEU A 70 -7.67 -3.51 6.21
CA LEU A 70 -8.17 -2.21 5.76
C LEU A 70 -9.19 -2.38 4.61
N PRO A 71 -10.19 -1.48 4.51
CA PRO A 71 -11.10 -1.44 3.37
C PRO A 71 -10.32 -1.16 2.07
N GLN A 72 -10.75 -1.81 0.99
CA GLN A 72 -10.19 -1.67 -0.36
C GLN A 72 -11.10 -0.85 -1.26
#